data_AF-A0A066YR96-F1
#
_entry.id   AF-A0A066YR96-F1
#
_cell.length_a   1.000
_cell.length_b   1.000
_cell.length_c   1.000
_cell.angle_alpha   90.00
_cell.angle_beta   90.00
_cell.angle_gamma   90.00
#
_symmetry.space_group_name_H-M   'P 1'
#
loop_
_entity.id
_entity.type
_entity.pdbx_description
1 polymer ?
#
loop_
_entity_poly.entity_id
_entity_poly.type
_entity_poly.pdbx_seq_one_letter_code
_entity_poly.pdbx_strand_id
1 'polypeptide(L)'
;MTAAETDFVNGPSTIPATDADYAVGSVTTTGVITVTPTDVTLSNSSQTVLTGSAGVGDNTATWDPTVTVHVPASAVGGVYTGTLTQSVA
;
A
#
# COMPACT_ATOMS: atom_id res chain seq x y z
N MET A 1 9.06 5.44 1.78
CA MET A 1 7.59 5.50 1.88
C MET A 1 7.10 4.14 2.34
N THR A 2 6.16 4.15 3.27
CA THR A 2 5.53 2.94 3.79
C THR A 2 4.02 2.95 3.60
N ALA A 3 3.42 1.77 3.51
CA ALA A 3 1.98 1.55 3.48
C ALA A 3 1.56 0.59 4.62
N ALA A 4 0.39 0.82 5.19
CA ALA A 4 -0.27 -0.07 6.15
C ALA A 4 -1.78 -0.02 5.92
N GLU A 5 -2.48 -1.09 6.23
CA GLU A 5 -3.93 -1.18 6.08
C GLU A 5 -4.59 -1.75 7.34
N THR A 6 -5.69 -1.16 7.75
CA THR A 6 -6.54 -1.76 8.79
C THR A 6 -7.37 -2.89 8.19
N ASP A 7 -7.74 -3.87 9.00
CA ASP A 7 -8.70 -4.87 8.56
C ASP A 7 -10.00 -4.21 8.06
N PHE A 8 -10.60 -4.85 7.07
CA PHE A 8 -11.91 -4.48 6.56
C PHE A 8 -12.97 -5.10 7.46
N VAL A 9 -13.82 -4.28 8.05
CA VAL A 9 -14.83 -4.75 9.04
C VAL A 9 -16.27 -4.51 8.57
N ASN A 10 -17.12 -5.52 8.75
CA ASN A 10 -18.57 -5.46 8.62
C ASN A 10 -19.23 -6.10 9.85
N GLY A 11 -19.51 -5.30 10.88
CA GLY A 11 -20.02 -5.82 12.15
C GLY A 11 -19.05 -6.85 12.77
N PRO A 12 -19.46 -8.11 13.02
CA PRO A 12 -18.57 -9.14 13.55
C PRO A 12 -17.67 -9.80 12.49
N SER A 13 -17.87 -9.50 11.20
CA SER A 13 -17.14 -10.10 10.10
C SER A 13 -15.93 -9.27 9.72
N THR A 14 -14.80 -9.95 9.48
CA THR A 14 -13.52 -9.31 9.17
C THR A 14 -12.91 -9.93 7.93
N ILE A 15 -12.40 -9.08 7.03
CA ILE A 15 -11.43 -9.45 6.00
C ILE A 15 -10.08 -8.87 6.46
N PRO A 16 -9.11 -9.72 6.82
CA PRO A 16 -7.80 -9.25 7.31
C PRO A 16 -7.10 -8.35 6.31
N ALA A 17 -6.30 -7.39 6.79
CA ALA A 17 -5.44 -6.58 5.92
C ALA A 17 -4.42 -7.41 5.12
N THR A 18 -4.09 -8.61 5.60
CA THR A 18 -3.24 -9.58 4.89
C THR A 18 -3.90 -10.25 3.69
N ASP A 19 -5.21 -10.04 3.50
CA ASP A 19 -5.92 -10.44 2.29
C ASP A 19 -5.87 -9.34 1.22
N ALA A 20 -5.05 -8.30 1.40
CA ALA A 20 -4.85 -7.25 0.43
C ALA A 20 -3.39 -7.16 -0.02
N ASP A 21 -3.18 -6.91 -1.31
CA ASP A 21 -1.87 -6.63 -1.89
C ASP A 21 -1.78 -5.18 -2.36
N TYR A 22 -0.62 -4.57 -2.15
CA TYR A 22 -0.27 -3.26 -2.66
C TYR A 22 0.80 -3.41 -3.75
N ALA A 23 0.42 -3.09 -4.99
CA ALA A 23 1.33 -3.01 -6.12
C ALA A 23 1.67 -1.53 -6.40
N VAL A 24 2.94 -1.17 -6.35
CA VAL A 24 3.39 0.23 -6.52
C VAL A 24 3.18 0.71 -7.94
N GLY A 25 3.35 -0.18 -8.92
CA GLY A 25 3.31 0.15 -10.33
C GLY A 25 4.57 0.91 -10.79
N SER A 26 4.44 1.64 -11.90
CA SER A 26 5.54 2.43 -12.46
C SER A 26 5.75 3.72 -11.69
N VAL A 27 7.02 4.04 -11.42
CA VAL A 27 7.42 5.27 -10.73
C VAL A 27 8.06 6.24 -11.72
N THR A 28 7.52 7.46 -11.79
CA THR A 28 8.15 8.58 -12.52
C THR A 28 8.85 9.48 -11.51
N THR A 29 10.04 9.96 -11.84
CA THR A 29 10.82 10.84 -10.96
C THR A 29 11.23 12.14 -11.65
N THR A 30 11.48 13.17 -10.84
CA THR A 30 12.21 14.37 -11.27
C THR A 30 13.53 14.46 -10.50
N GLY A 31 14.53 15.10 -11.12
CA GLY A 31 15.88 15.22 -10.54
C GLY A 31 16.73 13.96 -10.72
N VAL A 32 17.79 13.85 -9.92
CA VAL A 32 18.68 12.68 -9.90
C VAL A 32 18.38 11.90 -8.63
N ILE A 33 17.58 10.85 -8.75
CA ILE A 33 17.24 9.92 -7.66
C ILE A 33 17.09 8.51 -8.22
N THR A 34 17.52 7.51 -7.46
CA THR A 34 17.21 6.10 -7.71
C THR A 34 16.04 5.70 -6.83
N VAL A 35 14.93 5.30 -7.44
CA VAL A 35 13.77 4.81 -6.71
C VAL A 35 13.61 3.31 -6.94
N THR A 36 13.45 2.56 -5.85
CA THR A 36 13.17 1.13 -5.88
C THR A 36 11.77 0.89 -5.33
N PRO A 37 10.80 0.51 -6.17
CA PRO A 37 9.48 0.07 -5.74
C PRO A 37 9.54 -1.37 -5.19
N THR A 38 8.69 -1.63 -4.20
CA THR A 38 8.50 -2.94 -3.61
C THR A 38 7.02 -3.20 -3.45
N ASP A 39 6.51 -4.20 -4.16
CA ASP A 39 5.14 -4.69 -3.93
C ASP A 39 5.10 -5.50 -2.63
N VAL A 40 4.01 -5.38 -1.88
CA VAL A 40 3.86 -6.03 -0.58
C VAL A 40 2.44 -6.57 -0.41
N THR A 41 2.31 -7.65 0.33
CA THR A 41 1.03 -7.99 0.98
C THR A 41 0.84 -7.06 2.16
N LEU A 42 -0.29 -6.38 2.25
CA LEU A 42 -0.58 -5.40 3.29
C LEU A 42 -0.75 -6.07 4.66
N SER A 43 -0.68 -5.25 5.70
CA SER A 43 -0.89 -5.67 7.08
C SER A 43 -1.23 -4.44 7.92
N ASN A 44 -1.62 -4.67 9.19
CA ASN A 44 -1.85 -3.59 10.14
C ASN A 44 -0.56 -2.92 10.63
N SER A 45 0.60 -3.32 10.08
CA SER A 45 1.91 -2.74 10.35
C SER A 45 2.47 -2.05 9.12
N SER A 46 3.31 -1.04 9.36
CA SER A 46 3.95 -0.28 8.30
C SER A 46 4.93 -1.13 7.50
N GLN A 47 4.80 -1.12 6.18
CA GLN A 47 5.65 -1.87 5.25
C GLN A 47 6.26 -0.95 4.21
N THR A 48 7.55 -1.13 3.92
CA THR A 48 8.25 -0.33 2.92
C THR A 48 7.81 -0.73 1.52
N VAL A 49 7.21 0.21 0.80
CA VAL A 49 6.76 0.01 -0.59
C VAL A 49 7.54 0.86 -1.58
N LEU A 50 8.27 1.88 -1.11
CA LEU A 50 9.13 2.70 -1.95
C LEU A 50 10.37 3.14 -1.17
N THR A 51 11.55 2.93 -1.75
CA THR A 51 12.80 3.50 -1.25
C THR A 51 13.42 4.43 -2.28
N GLY A 52 13.88 5.60 -1.85
CA GLY A 52 14.65 6.53 -2.66
C GLY A 52 16.09 6.58 -2.16
N SER A 53 17.06 6.59 -3.07
CA SER A 53 18.49 6.69 -2.74
C SER A 53 19.24 7.49 -3.81
N ALA A 54 20.49 7.89 -3.49
CA ALA A 54 21.35 8.68 -4.38
C ALA A 54 20.69 9.97 -4.91
N GLY A 55 19.79 10.56 -4.12
CA GLY A 55 19.12 11.83 -4.42
C GLY A 55 20.09 13.00 -4.44
N VAL A 56 20.11 13.79 -5.52
CA VAL A 56 20.84 15.07 -5.59
C VAL A 56 19.86 16.19 -5.93
N GLY A 57 19.87 17.26 -5.12
CA GLY A 57 18.94 18.38 -5.26
C GLY A 57 17.50 18.03 -4.90
N ASP A 58 16.57 18.81 -5.43
CA ASP A 58 15.13 18.57 -5.25
C ASP A 58 14.68 17.44 -6.17
N ASN A 59 14.02 16.44 -5.59
CA ASN A 59 13.57 15.26 -6.29
C ASN A 59 12.09 15.02 -5.97
N THR A 60 11.37 14.48 -6.93
CA THR A 60 10.01 13.98 -6.72
C THR A 60 9.90 12.55 -7.23
N ALA A 61 8.97 11.79 -6.65
CA ALA A 61 8.55 10.48 -7.15
C ALA A 61 7.03 10.47 -7.19
N THR A 62 6.47 10.02 -8.31
CA THR A 62 5.02 9.93 -8.53
C THR A 62 4.72 8.56 -9.12
N TRP A 63 3.71 7.88 -8.59
CA TRP A 63 3.25 6.57 -9.02
C TRP A 63 1.74 6.47 -8.80
N ASP A 64 1.12 5.50 -9.45
CA ASP A 64 -0.30 5.18 -9.32
C ASP A 64 -0.44 3.72 -8.83
N PRO A 65 -0.61 3.50 -7.52
CA PRO A 65 -0.60 2.15 -6.96
C PRO A 65 -1.94 1.45 -7.14
N THR A 66 -1.90 0.13 -7.27
CA THR A 66 -3.09 -0.73 -7.24
C THR A 66 -3.17 -1.47 -5.91
N VAL A 67 -4.31 -1.36 -5.22
CA VAL A 67 -4.63 -2.19 -4.05
C VAL A 67 -5.64 -3.25 -4.47
N THR A 68 -5.29 -4.52 -4.29
CA THR A 68 -6.16 -5.66 -4.60
C THR A 68 -6.59 -6.32 -3.31
N VAL A 69 -7.89 -6.30 -3.01
CA VAL A 69 -8.46 -6.97 -1.82
C VAL A 69 -9.07 -8.31 -2.25
N HIS A 70 -8.52 -9.41 -1.73
CA HIS A 70 -8.96 -10.78 -1.98
C HIS A 70 -10.09 -11.15 -1.02
N VAL A 71 -11.33 -10.84 -1.40
CA VAL A 71 -12.51 -11.16 -0.58
C VAL A 71 -12.67 -12.69 -0.43
N PRO A 72 -12.59 -13.26 0.80
CA PRO A 72 -12.76 -14.69 1.02
C PRO A 72 -14.17 -15.16 0.67
N ALA A 73 -14.30 -16.38 0.17
CA ALA A 73 -15.61 -16.97 -0.15
C ALA A 73 -16.55 -17.11 1.08
N SER A 74 -15.99 -17.09 2.30
CA SER A 74 -16.74 -17.10 3.56
C SER A 74 -17.19 -15.72 4.03
N ALA A 75 -16.80 -14.64 3.34
CA ALA A 75 -17.24 -13.29 3.69
C ALA A 75 -18.76 -13.18 3.52
N VAL A 76 -19.42 -12.59 4.52
CA VAL A 76 -20.87 -12.34 4.47
C VAL A 76 -21.15 -11.10 3.64
N GLY A 77 -22.32 -11.05 3.00
CA GLY A 77 -22.73 -9.86 2.24
C GLY A 77 -22.91 -8.64 3.16
N GLY A 78 -22.27 -7.52 2.81
CA GLY A 78 -22.35 -6.29 3.60
C GLY A 78 -21.36 -5.22 3.14
N VAL A 79 -21.38 -4.07 3.82
CA VAL A 79 -20.42 -2.97 3.60
C VAL A 79 -19.24 -3.15 4.55
N TYR A 80 -18.06 -3.36 3.98
CA TYR A 80 -16.81 -3.44 4.71
C TYR A 80 -16.05 -2.12 4.63
N THR A 81 -15.47 -1.68 5.74
CA THR A 81 -14.66 -0.46 5.80
C THR A 81 -13.26 -0.78 6.30
N GLY A 82 -12.24 -0.34 5.58
CA GLY A 82 -10.83 -0.37 5.96
C GLY A 82 -10.17 0.98 5.67
N THR A 83 -8.96 1.21 6.17
CA THR A 83 -8.18 2.42 5.94
C THR A 83 -6.76 2.06 5.52
N LEU A 84 -6.37 2.51 4.32
CA LEU A 84 -4.98 2.49 3.86
C LEU A 84 -4.28 3.78 4.33
N THR A 85 -3.15 3.64 5.01
CA THR A 85 -2.29 4.75 5.42
C THR A 85 -0.97 4.67 4.65
N GLN A 86 -0.61 5.76 3.98
CA GLN A 86 0.72 5.95 3.39
C GLN A 86 1.49 7.00 4.17
N SER A 87 2.77 6.75 4.40
CA SER A 87 3.64 7.67 5.11
C SER A 87 4.99 7.85 4.42
N VAL A 88 5.47 9.09 4.42
CA VAL A 88 6.83 9.45 4.03
C VAL A 88 7.58 9.74 5.34
N ALA A 89 8.62 8.95 5.61
CA ALA A 89 9.51 9.14 6.74
C ALA A 89 10.63 10.13 6.39
#